data_AF-A0AAW8KRU1-F1
#
_entry.id   AF-A0AAW8KRU1-F1
#
_cell.length_a   1.000
_cell.length_b   1.000
_cell.length_c   1.000
_cell.angle_alpha   90.00
_cell.angle_beta   90.00
_cell.angle_gamma   90.00
#
_symmetry.space_group_name_H-M   'P 1'
#
loop_
_entity.id
_entity.type
_entity.pdbx_description
1 polymer ?
#
loop_
_entity_poly.entity_id
_entity_poly.type
_entity_poly.pdbx_seq_one_letter_code
_entity_poly.pdbx_strand_id
1 'polypeptide(L)'
;PPLFGSYRADLFQPEQAKSLAEPIINTLAPEVDFWLAETQSCLKEVETVHALLPQDGKDYWVSFTLQDEIKQEQALLRSGENMQQVAEFIKQSNAKAVLFNCCQPEVILQAINEIKGLIPESVQIGAYANAFPPQDES
;
A
#
# COMPACT_ATOMS: atom_id res chain seq x y z
N PRO A 1 0.21 -9.68 0.73
CA PRO A 1 -0.24 -9.13 2.04
C PRO A 1 0.98 -8.59 2.82
N PRO A 2 0.80 -7.75 3.85
CA PRO A 2 1.87 -7.34 4.77
C PRO A 2 2.41 -8.56 5.52
N LEU A 3 3.73 -8.64 5.66
CA LEU A 3 4.43 -9.81 6.21
C LEU A 3 4.45 -9.82 7.75
N PHE A 4 4.40 -8.65 8.39
CA PHE A 4 4.58 -8.50 9.86
C PHE A 4 3.39 -7.83 10.57
N GLY A 5 2.21 -7.87 9.96
CA GLY A 5 0.96 -7.36 10.53
C GLY A 5 0.51 -6.05 9.88
N SER A 6 -0.75 -6.03 9.41
CA SER A 6 -1.26 -4.98 8.52
C SER A 6 -1.37 -3.58 9.11
N TYR A 7 -1.29 -3.43 10.44
CA TYR A 7 -1.43 -2.16 11.15
C TYR A 7 -0.18 -1.78 11.96
N ARG A 8 0.89 -2.59 11.87
CA ARG A 8 2.07 -2.50 12.73
C ARG A 8 3.33 -2.39 11.88
N ALA A 9 3.47 -1.26 11.21
CA ALA A 9 4.65 -0.95 10.40
C ALA A 9 5.96 -1.05 11.20
N ASP A 10 5.90 -0.79 12.51
CA ASP A 10 7.02 -0.89 13.45
C ASP A 10 7.53 -2.33 13.65
N LEU A 11 6.76 -3.35 13.27
CA LEU A 11 7.16 -4.76 13.35
C LEU A 11 7.89 -5.25 12.08
N PHE A 12 7.97 -4.43 11.03
CA PHE A 12 8.59 -4.83 9.77
C PHE A 12 10.08 -5.16 9.94
N GLN A 13 10.47 -6.36 9.50
CA GLN A 13 11.85 -6.85 9.56
C GLN A 13 12.40 -7.11 8.15
N PRO A 14 13.14 -6.14 7.56
CA PRO A 14 13.61 -6.24 6.17
C PRO A 14 14.43 -7.51 5.89
N GLU A 15 15.27 -7.91 6.84
CA GLU A 15 16.15 -9.09 6.70
C GLU A 15 15.37 -10.42 6.60
N GLN A 16 14.15 -10.46 7.14
CA GLN A 16 13.28 -11.63 7.07
C GLN A 16 12.28 -11.56 5.92
N ALA A 17 12.10 -10.38 5.29
CA ALA A 17 11.10 -10.18 4.26
C ALA A 17 11.28 -11.16 3.08
N LYS A 18 12.53 -11.38 2.66
CA LYS A 18 12.86 -12.28 1.55
C LYS A 18 12.40 -13.72 1.79
N SER A 19 12.77 -14.30 2.93
CA SER A 19 12.46 -15.71 3.23
C SER A 19 10.95 -15.95 3.37
N LEU A 20 10.19 -14.93 3.77
CA LEU A 20 8.73 -15.00 3.88
C LEU A 20 8.02 -14.71 2.55
N ALA A 21 8.49 -13.73 1.78
CA ALA A 21 7.83 -13.31 0.55
C ALA A 21 8.11 -14.23 -0.64
N GLU A 22 9.34 -14.73 -0.80
CA GLU A 22 9.72 -15.53 -1.97
C GLU A 22 8.85 -16.79 -2.17
N PRO A 23 8.54 -17.60 -1.14
CA PRO A 23 7.65 -18.75 -1.31
C PRO A 23 6.26 -18.37 -1.81
N ILE A 24 5.72 -17.24 -1.32
CA ILE A 24 4.40 -16.73 -1.71
C ILE A 24 4.45 -16.26 -3.17
N ILE A 25 5.44 -15.43 -3.52
CA ILE A 25 5.64 -14.91 -4.88
C ILE A 25 5.80 -16.06 -5.87
N ASN A 26 6.69 -17.01 -5.58
CA ASN A 26 6.95 -18.15 -6.48
C ASN A 26 5.71 -19.03 -6.69
N THR A 27 4.88 -19.18 -5.66
CA THR A 27 3.64 -19.96 -5.76
C THR A 27 2.58 -19.24 -6.58
N LEU A 28 2.48 -17.91 -6.47
CA LEU A 28 1.48 -17.11 -7.18
C LEU A 28 1.88 -16.77 -8.62
N ALA A 29 3.18 -16.65 -8.90
CA ALA A 29 3.70 -16.19 -10.19
C ALA A 29 3.12 -16.91 -11.42
N PRO A 30 2.87 -18.24 -11.46
CA PRO A 30 2.27 -18.85 -12.66
C PRO A 30 0.76 -18.59 -12.81
N GLU A 31 0.07 -18.20 -11.75
CA GLU A 31 -1.40 -18.17 -11.70
C GLU A 31 -2.01 -16.76 -11.79
N VAL A 32 -1.24 -15.71 -11.47
CA VAL A 32 -1.76 -14.34 -11.38
C VAL A 32 -1.62 -13.58 -12.70
N ASP A 33 -2.59 -12.72 -13.02
CA ASP A 33 -2.52 -11.79 -14.16
C ASP A 33 -1.74 -10.51 -13.82
N PHE A 34 -1.74 -10.10 -12.56
CA PHE A 34 -1.07 -8.90 -12.04
C PHE A 34 -0.72 -9.05 -10.56
N TRP A 35 0.15 -8.18 -10.06
CA TRP A 35 0.57 -8.14 -8.67
C TRP A 35 -0.17 -7.04 -7.91
N LEU A 36 -0.78 -7.37 -6.77
CA LEU A 36 -1.38 -6.40 -5.86
C LEU A 36 -0.73 -6.51 -4.47
N ALA A 37 0.05 -5.50 -4.09
CA ALA A 37 0.52 -5.33 -2.72
C ALA A 37 -0.56 -4.62 -1.90
N GLU A 38 -1.44 -5.38 -1.26
CA GLU A 38 -2.59 -4.86 -0.54
C GLU A 38 -2.32 -4.60 0.96
N THR A 39 -3.04 -3.64 1.54
CA THR A 39 -3.03 -3.24 2.96
C THR A 39 -1.63 -2.85 3.46
N GLN A 40 -0.84 -2.20 2.62
CA GLN A 40 0.53 -1.80 2.96
C GLN A 40 0.52 -0.65 3.95
N SER A 41 1.21 -0.85 5.08
CA SER A 41 1.21 0.11 6.19
C SER A 41 2.41 1.08 6.15
N CYS A 42 3.47 0.73 5.39
CA CYS A 42 4.67 1.54 5.23
C CYS A 42 5.31 1.40 3.84
N LEU A 43 6.07 2.43 3.44
CA LEU A 43 6.82 2.40 2.18
C LEU A 43 7.95 1.39 2.23
N LYS A 44 8.61 1.25 3.37
CA LYS A 44 9.78 0.39 3.49
C LYS A 44 9.46 -1.09 3.21
N GLU A 45 8.30 -1.56 3.67
CA GLU A 45 7.84 -2.92 3.42
C GLU A 45 7.50 -3.12 1.94
N VAL A 46 6.71 -2.21 1.36
CA VAL A 46 6.29 -2.37 -0.03
C VAL A 46 7.47 -2.25 -1.00
N GLU A 47 8.44 -1.38 -0.75
CA GLU A 47 9.70 -1.30 -1.52
C GLU A 47 10.46 -2.62 -1.47
N THR A 48 10.59 -3.20 -0.27
CA THR A 48 11.31 -4.45 -0.05
C THR A 48 10.63 -5.61 -0.77
N VAL A 49 9.30 -5.71 -0.69
CA VAL A 49 8.54 -6.78 -1.35
C VAL A 49 8.49 -6.57 -2.86
N HIS A 50 8.31 -5.34 -3.34
CA HIS A 50 8.31 -5.01 -4.77
C HIS A 50 9.63 -5.41 -5.44
N ALA A 51 10.77 -5.20 -4.76
CA ALA A 51 12.08 -5.61 -5.26
C ALA A 51 12.27 -7.13 -5.40
N LEU A 52 11.40 -7.94 -4.77
CA LEU A 52 11.40 -9.40 -4.86
C LEU A 52 10.47 -9.94 -5.95
N LEU A 53 9.62 -9.09 -6.54
CA LEU A 53 8.72 -9.51 -7.61
C LEU A 53 9.52 -9.89 -8.87
N PRO A 54 9.06 -10.93 -9.61
CA PRO A 54 9.69 -11.30 -10.87
C PRO A 54 9.56 -10.19 -11.91
N GLN A 55 10.54 -10.09 -12.80
CA GLN A 55 10.46 -9.23 -13.99
C GLN A 55 9.67 -9.94 -15.10
N ASP A 56 8.43 -10.32 -14.80
CA ASP A 56 7.54 -11.10 -15.67
C ASP A 56 6.68 -10.23 -16.61
N GLY A 57 6.82 -8.89 -16.51
CA GLY A 57 6.10 -7.93 -17.34
C GLY A 57 4.65 -7.70 -16.92
N LYS A 58 4.22 -8.27 -15.79
CA LYS A 58 2.87 -8.08 -15.27
C LYS A 58 2.72 -6.74 -14.58
N ASP A 59 1.49 -6.22 -14.60
CA ASP A 59 1.20 -4.96 -13.94
C ASP A 59 1.37 -5.07 -12.42
N TYR A 60 1.86 -3.99 -11.82
CA TYR A 60 2.03 -3.86 -10.39
C TYR A 60 1.09 -2.79 -9.83
N TRP A 61 0.26 -3.19 -8.86
CA TRP A 61 -0.68 -2.35 -8.14
C TRP A 61 -0.32 -2.37 -6.66
N VAL A 62 -0.58 -1.27 -5.97
CA VAL A 62 -0.37 -1.16 -4.52
C VAL A 62 -1.61 -0.55 -3.86
N SER A 63 -2.02 -1.10 -2.73
CA SER A 63 -3.07 -0.54 -1.89
C SER A 63 -2.53 -0.26 -0.49
N PHE A 64 -2.65 0.98 -0.04
CA PHE A 64 -2.16 1.44 1.25
C PHE A 64 -3.27 1.51 2.30
N THR A 65 -2.89 1.26 3.56
CA THR A 65 -3.71 1.60 4.72
C THR A 65 -3.12 2.84 5.42
N LEU A 66 -4.02 3.71 5.85
CA LEU A 66 -3.78 5.06 6.36
C LEU A 66 -4.06 5.11 7.87
N GLN A 67 -3.54 6.14 8.53
CA GLN A 67 -3.89 6.43 9.93
C GLN A 67 -5.37 6.83 10.04
N ASP A 68 -6.02 6.47 11.15
CA ASP A 68 -7.48 6.58 11.30
C ASP A 68 -7.97 7.96 11.78
N GLU A 69 -7.06 8.90 12.09
CA GLU A 69 -7.44 10.20 12.63
C GLU A 69 -8.01 11.13 11.55
N ILE A 70 -9.34 11.27 11.54
CA ILE A 70 -10.11 12.12 10.60
C ILE A 70 -9.72 13.62 10.68
N LYS A 71 -9.05 14.07 11.75
CA LYS A 71 -8.70 15.48 11.97
C LYS A 71 -7.27 15.85 11.54
N GLN A 72 -6.55 14.96 10.86
CA GLN A 72 -5.22 15.31 10.35
C GLN A 72 -5.30 16.27 9.16
N GLU A 73 -4.36 17.21 9.09
CA GLU A 73 -4.26 18.15 7.97
C GLU A 73 -3.85 17.47 6.66
N GLN A 74 -3.21 16.30 6.74
CA GLN A 74 -2.72 15.52 5.61
C GLN A 74 -3.00 14.03 5.81
N ALA A 75 -3.18 13.28 4.73
CA ALA A 75 -3.27 11.83 4.81
C ALA A 75 -1.89 11.20 4.98
N LEU A 76 -1.74 10.34 5.99
CA LEU A 76 -0.51 9.61 6.29
C LEU A 76 -0.73 8.11 6.22
N LEU A 77 0.29 7.40 5.71
CA LEU A 77 0.43 5.97 5.94
C LEU A 77 0.54 5.70 7.44
N ARG A 78 0.28 4.46 7.88
CA ARG A 78 0.34 4.11 9.31
C ARG A 78 1.72 4.34 9.94
N SER A 79 2.81 4.24 9.17
CA SER A 79 4.17 4.62 9.58
C SER A 79 4.52 6.11 9.48
N GLY A 80 3.61 6.94 8.98
CA GLY A 80 3.75 8.40 8.97
C GLY A 80 4.25 9.01 7.65
N GLU A 81 4.44 8.23 6.60
CA GLU A 81 4.76 8.77 5.27
C GLU A 81 3.55 9.48 4.66
N ASN A 82 3.79 10.61 4.00
CA ASN A 82 2.74 11.41 3.36
C ASN A 82 2.53 11.03 1.88
N MET A 83 1.52 11.63 1.26
CA MET A 83 1.17 11.34 -0.14
C MET A 83 2.22 11.77 -1.16
N GLN A 84 3.13 12.70 -0.85
CA GLN A 84 4.28 13.02 -1.71
C GLN A 84 5.26 11.86 -1.75
N GLN A 85 5.61 11.29 -0.60
CA GLN A 85 6.49 10.11 -0.53
C GLN A 85 5.85 8.91 -1.23
N VAL A 86 4.54 8.70 -1.04
CA VAL A 86 3.79 7.66 -1.78
C VAL A 86 3.87 7.92 -3.29
N ALA A 87 3.64 9.15 -3.75
CA ALA A 87 3.71 9.47 -5.17
C ALA A 87 5.10 9.26 -5.78
N GLU A 88 6.18 9.51 -5.02
CA GLU A 88 7.55 9.19 -5.42
C GLU A 88 7.73 7.68 -5.59
N PHE A 89 7.26 6.87 -4.63
CA PHE A 89 7.27 5.41 -4.74
C PHE A 89 6.51 4.91 -5.97
N ILE A 90 5.31 5.45 -6.24
CA ILE A 90 4.50 5.08 -7.42
C ILE A 90 5.27 5.32 -8.72
N LYS A 91 5.97 6.47 -8.83
CA LYS A 91 6.80 6.80 -10.00
C LYS A 91 8.00 5.86 -10.14
N GLN A 92 8.66 5.53 -9.03
CA GLN A 92 9.85 4.67 -9.03
C GLN A 92 9.52 3.21 -9.33
N SER A 93 8.43 2.69 -8.78
CA SER A 93 7.96 1.30 -8.95
C SER A 93 7.24 1.05 -10.28
N ASN A 94 6.97 2.11 -11.07
CA ASN A 94 6.12 2.05 -12.27
C ASN A 94 4.74 1.41 -12.02
N ALA A 95 4.21 1.59 -10.81
CA ALA A 95 2.89 1.05 -10.45
C ALA A 95 1.82 1.58 -11.41
N LYS A 96 0.94 0.69 -11.88
CA LYS A 96 -0.18 1.04 -12.76
C LYS A 96 -1.39 1.54 -12.00
N ALA A 97 -1.51 1.19 -10.73
CA ALA A 97 -2.56 1.67 -9.86
C ALA A 97 -2.07 1.89 -8.43
N VAL A 98 -2.59 2.93 -7.81
CA VAL A 98 -2.52 3.16 -6.37
C VAL A 98 -3.93 3.13 -5.79
N LEU A 99 -4.10 2.38 -4.71
CA LEU A 99 -5.37 2.23 -4.02
C LEU A 99 -5.23 2.53 -2.53
N PHE A 100 -6.36 2.75 -1.88
CA PHE A 100 -6.43 2.88 -0.41
C PHE A 100 -7.51 1.96 0.15
N ASN A 101 -7.17 1.21 1.19
CA ASN A 101 -8.06 0.21 1.78
C ASN A 101 -7.88 0.02 3.27
N CYS A 102 -8.85 -0.68 3.88
CA CYS A 102 -8.85 -0.98 5.31
C CYS A 102 -8.82 0.30 6.18
N CYS A 103 -9.53 1.33 5.71
CA CYS A 103 -9.63 2.64 6.35
C CYS A 103 -11.05 3.19 6.22
N GLN A 104 -11.36 4.23 7.00
CA GLN A 104 -12.62 4.95 6.88
C GLN A 104 -12.71 5.69 5.53
N PRO A 105 -13.91 5.80 4.92
CA PRO A 105 -14.11 6.50 3.65
C PRO A 105 -13.59 7.95 3.65
N GLU A 106 -13.70 8.65 4.76
CA GLU A 106 -13.28 10.05 4.93
C GLU A 106 -11.77 10.21 4.78
N VAL A 107 -11.00 9.32 5.41
CA VAL A 107 -9.53 9.29 5.34
C VAL A 107 -9.07 8.94 3.92
N ILE A 108 -9.75 7.98 3.29
CA ILE A 108 -9.48 7.58 1.90
C ILE A 108 -9.73 8.75 0.94
N LEU A 109 -10.84 9.48 1.10
CA LEU A 109 -11.17 10.60 0.23
C LEU A 109 -10.11 11.70 0.30
N GLN A 110 -9.58 11.99 1.50
CA GLN A 110 -8.49 12.93 1.68
C GLN A 110 -7.22 12.47 0.92
N ALA A 111 -6.81 11.21 1.08
CA ALA A 111 -5.65 10.66 0.39
C ALA A 111 -5.78 10.69 -1.14
N ILE A 112 -6.97 10.36 -1.68
CA ILE A 112 -7.25 10.44 -3.12
C ILE A 112 -7.10 11.87 -3.63
N ASN A 113 -7.66 12.86 -2.91
CA ASN A 113 -7.57 14.26 -3.31
C ASN A 113 -6.13 14.77 -3.31
N GLU A 114 -5.34 14.37 -2.32
CA GLU A 114 -3.93 14.74 -2.21
C GLU A 114 -3.07 14.09 -3.30
N ILE A 115 -3.20 12.77 -3.51
CA ILE A 115 -2.31 12.03 -4.41
C ILE A 115 -2.59 12.30 -5.89
N LYS A 116 -3.83 12.65 -6.26
CA LYS A 116 -4.25 12.85 -7.65
C LYS A 116 -3.39 13.88 -8.41
N GLY A 117 -2.94 14.92 -7.73
CA GLY A 117 -2.07 15.95 -8.32
C GLY A 117 -0.59 15.60 -8.34
N LEU A 118 -0.19 14.48 -7.72
CA LEU A 118 1.21 14.13 -7.48
C LEU A 118 1.70 13.00 -8.38
N ILE A 119 0.80 12.15 -8.89
CA ILE A 119 1.12 10.98 -9.72
C ILE A 119 0.81 11.24 -11.20
N PRO A 120 1.44 10.50 -12.14
CA PRO A 120 1.12 10.59 -13.56
C PRO A 120 -0.35 10.26 -13.85
N GLU A 121 -0.97 10.95 -14.81
CA GLU A 121 -2.37 10.70 -15.22
C GLU A 121 -2.62 9.27 -15.73
N SER A 122 -1.57 8.56 -16.14
CA SER A 122 -1.66 7.17 -16.56
C SER A 122 -1.87 6.18 -15.41
N VAL A 123 -1.60 6.59 -14.17
CA VAL A 123 -1.77 5.74 -12.99
C VAL A 123 -3.22 5.79 -12.52
N GLN A 124 -3.85 4.63 -12.38
CA GLN A 124 -5.22 4.52 -11.87
C GLN A 124 -5.26 4.77 -10.36
N ILE A 125 -6.32 5.43 -9.88
CA ILE A 125 -6.57 5.65 -8.45
C ILE A 125 -7.84 4.87 -8.07
N GLY A 126 -7.75 4.01 -7.06
CA GLY A 126 -8.87 3.23 -6.57
C GLY A 126 -9.00 3.26 -5.05
N ALA A 127 -10.09 2.70 -4.53
CA ALA A 127 -10.25 2.50 -3.09
C ALA A 127 -11.31 1.47 -2.77
N TYR A 128 -11.20 0.86 -1.59
CA TYR A 128 -12.22 -0.01 -1.01
C TYR A 128 -12.19 0.12 0.53
N ALA A 129 -13.09 0.96 1.02
CA ALA A 129 -13.17 1.41 2.42
C ALA A 129 -13.83 0.39 3.35
N ASN A 130 -13.57 0.54 4.65
CA ASN A 130 -14.31 -0.18 5.69
C ASN A 130 -15.77 0.31 5.74
N ALA A 131 -16.70 -0.62 5.95
CA ALA A 131 -18.13 -0.31 6.04
C ALA A 131 -18.55 0.30 7.40
N PHE A 132 -17.71 0.16 8.42
CA PHE A 132 -17.99 0.61 9.79
C PHE A 132 -16.80 1.38 10.37
N PRO A 133 -17.06 2.37 11.25
CA PRO A 133 -15.99 3.03 12.00
C PRO A 133 -15.30 2.03 12.95
N PRO A 134 -14.06 2.30 13.37
CA PRO A 134 -13.36 1.49 14.38
C PRO A 134 -14.24 1.34 15.62
N GLN A 135 -14.37 0.12 16.14
CA GLN A 135 -14.93 -0.05 17.47
C GLN A 135 -13.86 0.39 18.47
N ASP A 136 -14.22 1.32 19.36
CA ASP A 136 -13.41 1.61 20.53
C ASP A 136 -13.18 0.29 21.30
N GLU A 137 -11.94 -0.12 21.50
CA GLU A 137 -11.64 -1.22 22.41
C GLU A 137 -11.99 -0.75 23.83
N SER A 138 -13.13 -1.22 24.34
CA SER A 138 -13.63 -0.97 25.69
C SER A 138 -12.83 -1.70 26.75
#